data_AF-A0AAU3ZZB4-F1
#
_entry.id   AF-A0AAU3ZZB4-F1
#
_cell.length_a   1.000
_cell.length_b   1.000
_cell.length_c   1.000
_cell.angle_alpha   90.00
_cell.angle_beta   90.00
_cell.angle_gamma   90.00
#
_symmetry.space_group_name_H-M   'P 1'
#
loop_
_entity.id
_entity.type
_entity.pdbx_description
1 polymer ?
#
loop_
_entity_poly.entity_id
_entity_poly.type
_entity_poly.pdbx_seq_one_letter_code
_entity_poly.pdbx_strand_id
1 'polypeptide(L)'
;MADEYGLLPAAAPEAGAVWSHRCRWDDLLLRVSAVSGRQDLDLADGWTRRWAVTLNLGGGELTVPVRDLAQVQLPGVGPVRWFSWHRRQRHRPGLQYMVSTGRHHGFESLEEAKVLLALDFAGQVREVVPQPLKLQFRTGGGPRVHVPDFLVLSRAGVCLIDVRPLDRVRAKDVESFAAAFEMALACGWEYVVAAGWRRHVLSGLDALSCQRRPLPDPLGLRADLLERARSRVTFGELVAASTVPVLARAELLHQLWHRSLGIDLSVPLNDRSLVEPADGAL
;
A
#
# COMPACT_ATOMS: atom_id res chain seq x y z
N MET A 1 13.79 17.29 -9.70
CA MET A 1 15.18 17.22 -9.21
C MET A 1 15.33 15.88 -8.52
N ALA A 2 16.34 15.08 -8.88
CA ALA A 2 16.73 13.94 -8.06
C ALA A 2 17.10 14.43 -6.65
N ASP A 3 16.88 13.62 -5.63
CA ASP A 3 17.49 13.89 -4.32
C ASP A 3 19.01 13.67 -4.39
N GLU A 4 19.71 13.98 -3.29
CA GLU A 4 21.17 13.84 -3.15
C GLU A 4 21.69 12.43 -3.50
N TYR A 5 20.82 11.41 -3.53
CA TYR A 5 21.15 10.01 -3.74
C TYR A 5 20.70 9.46 -5.10
N GLY A 6 20.27 10.32 -6.03
CA GLY A 6 19.88 9.88 -7.37
C GLY A 6 18.60 9.02 -7.38
N LEU A 7 17.80 9.07 -6.31
CA LEU A 7 16.45 8.51 -6.34
C LEU A 7 15.60 9.46 -7.16
N LEU A 8 15.45 9.10 -8.43
CA LEU A 8 14.40 9.68 -9.23
C LEU A 8 13.07 9.16 -8.67
N PRO A 9 12.08 10.04 -8.43
CA PRO A 9 10.70 9.59 -8.38
C PRO A 9 10.50 8.69 -9.61
N ALA A 10 10.04 7.46 -9.41
CA ALA A 10 9.57 6.67 -10.55
C ALA A 10 8.55 7.56 -11.26
N ALA A 11 8.75 7.81 -12.57
CA ALA A 11 8.12 8.89 -13.35
C ALA A 11 6.90 9.47 -12.66
N ALA A 12 7.01 10.70 -12.13
CA ALA A 12 5.97 11.30 -11.30
C ALA A 12 4.62 11.07 -11.99
N PRO A 13 3.65 10.41 -11.31
CA PRO A 13 2.38 10.12 -11.95
C PRO A 13 1.84 11.44 -12.48
N GLU A 14 1.44 11.47 -13.76
CA GLU A 14 0.98 12.68 -14.43
C GLU A 14 -0.02 13.42 -13.54
N ALA A 15 -0.02 14.76 -13.63
CA ALA A 15 -0.91 15.65 -12.87
C ALA A 15 -2.39 15.52 -13.29
N GLY A 16 -2.84 14.30 -13.59
CA GLY A 16 -4.20 13.94 -13.90
C GLY A 16 -4.98 13.46 -12.67
N ALA A 17 -6.29 13.42 -12.84
CA ALA A 17 -7.24 12.97 -11.84
C ALA A 17 -6.91 11.56 -11.32
N VAL A 18 -7.13 11.33 -10.02
CA VAL A 18 -7.00 10.04 -9.35
C VAL A 18 -8.38 9.55 -8.98
N TRP A 19 -9.05 8.94 -9.95
CA TRP A 19 -10.40 8.41 -9.74
C TRP A 19 -10.38 7.25 -8.76
N SER A 20 -11.04 7.44 -7.61
CA SER A 20 -11.02 6.53 -6.46
C SER A 20 -11.54 5.13 -6.80
N HIS A 21 -12.40 4.99 -7.81
CA HIS A 21 -12.96 3.71 -8.26
C HIS A 21 -12.09 2.98 -9.29
N ARG A 22 -11.09 3.65 -9.91
CA ARG A 22 -10.20 3.09 -10.94
C ARG A 22 -8.74 2.96 -10.52
N CYS A 23 -8.30 3.71 -9.52
CA CYS A 23 -6.90 3.69 -9.09
C CYS A 23 -6.48 2.34 -8.48
N ARG A 24 -5.22 1.94 -8.70
CA ARG A 24 -4.52 0.96 -7.87
C ARG A 24 -4.04 1.62 -6.58
N TRP A 25 -3.71 0.82 -5.57
CA TRP A 25 -3.15 1.35 -4.32
C TRP A 25 -1.81 2.08 -4.52
N ASP A 26 -1.00 1.66 -5.51
CA ASP A 26 0.31 2.25 -5.78
C ASP A 26 0.24 3.52 -6.65
N ASP A 27 -0.90 3.78 -7.32
CA ASP A 27 -1.19 5.05 -7.99
C ASP A 27 -1.40 6.22 -7.02
N LEU A 28 -1.62 5.90 -5.73
CA LEU A 28 -1.87 6.85 -4.64
C LEU A 28 -0.56 7.42 -4.07
N LEU A 29 0.57 6.80 -4.40
CA LEU A 29 1.85 7.01 -3.77
C LEU A 29 2.78 7.90 -4.61
N LEU A 30 3.71 8.54 -3.92
CA LEU A 30 4.98 8.94 -4.54
C LEU A 30 5.94 7.76 -4.39
N ARG A 31 6.34 7.17 -5.51
CA ARG A 31 7.24 6.01 -5.56
C ARG A 31 8.65 6.46 -5.92
N VAL A 32 9.66 5.78 -5.38
CA VAL A 32 11.05 5.96 -5.84
C VAL A 32 11.53 4.75 -6.61
N SER A 33 12.38 5.00 -7.60
CA SER A 33 13.06 3.93 -8.32
C SER A 33 14.05 3.22 -7.40
N ALA A 34 13.89 1.91 -7.24
CA ALA A 34 14.83 1.10 -6.47
C ALA A 34 16.13 0.80 -7.23
N VAL A 35 16.24 1.17 -8.50
CA VAL A 35 17.36 0.77 -9.38
C VAL A 35 18.63 1.57 -9.09
N SER A 36 18.54 2.76 -8.49
CA SER A 36 19.68 3.66 -8.30
C SER A 36 20.81 3.09 -7.45
N GLY A 37 20.53 2.16 -6.53
CA GLY A 37 21.54 1.52 -5.68
C GLY A 37 22.16 0.24 -6.26
N ARG A 38 21.77 -0.15 -7.48
CA ARG A 38 22.13 -1.45 -8.06
C ARG A 38 23.63 -1.59 -8.31
N GLN A 39 24.31 -0.49 -8.66
CA GLN A 39 25.74 -0.46 -8.95
C GLN A 39 26.63 -0.81 -7.75
N ASP A 40 26.10 -0.65 -6.53
CA ASP A 40 26.83 -0.90 -5.28
C ASP A 40 26.67 -2.36 -4.81
N LEU A 41 25.81 -3.14 -5.48
CA LEU A 41 25.50 -4.52 -5.16
C LEU A 41 26.49 -5.48 -5.83
N ASP A 42 26.83 -6.56 -5.12
CA ASP A 42 27.55 -7.69 -5.72
C ASP A 42 26.56 -8.63 -6.41
N LEU A 43 26.24 -8.29 -7.67
CA LEU A 43 25.37 -9.05 -8.57
C LEU A 43 26.13 -9.94 -9.55
N ALA A 44 27.40 -10.30 -9.24
CA ALA A 44 28.17 -11.21 -10.07
C ALA A 44 27.48 -12.58 -10.21
N ASP A 45 27.80 -13.31 -11.28
CA ASP A 45 27.16 -14.59 -11.65
C ASP A 45 26.92 -15.50 -10.45
N GLY A 46 25.67 -15.98 -10.33
CA GLY A 46 25.24 -16.82 -9.21
C GLY A 46 24.96 -16.06 -7.91
N TRP A 47 24.82 -14.73 -7.91
CA TRP A 47 24.43 -13.96 -6.71
C TRP A 47 23.17 -14.51 -6.04
N THR A 48 22.20 -15.01 -6.81
CA THR A 48 20.96 -15.62 -6.28
C THR A 48 21.21 -16.89 -5.44
N ARG A 49 22.38 -17.52 -5.55
CA ARG A 49 22.83 -18.64 -4.70
C ARG A 49 23.59 -18.18 -3.46
N ARG A 50 24.19 -16.99 -3.52
CA ARG A 50 25.06 -16.42 -2.47
C ARG A 50 24.27 -15.58 -1.48
N TRP A 51 23.19 -14.96 -1.94
CA TRP A 51 22.26 -14.22 -1.10
C TRP A 51 21.23 -15.17 -0.53
N ALA A 52 20.77 -14.89 0.69
CA ALA A 52 19.88 -15.75 1.43
C ALA A 52 18.71 -14.95 2.00
N VAL A 53 17.57 -15.63 2.16
CA VAL A 53 16.35 -15.07 2.72
C VAL A 53 15.89 -15.97 3.85
N THR A 54 15.71 -15.39 5.03
CA THR A 54 15.09 -16.05 6.18
C THR A 54 13.62 -15.66 6.26
N LEU A 55 12.73 -16.65 6.35
CA LEU A 55 11.28 -16.52 6.52
C LEU A 55 10.87 -17.19 7.82
N ASN A 56 9.76 -16.75 8.42
CA ASN A 56 9.13 -17.45 9.54
C ASN A 56 7.90 -18.21 9.04
N LEU A 57 7.94 -19.55 9.08
CA LEU A 57 6.90 -20.42 8.53
C LEU A 57 6.12 -21.17 9.62
N GLY A 58 5.47 -20.47 10.55
CA GLY A 58 4.51 -21.03 11.53
C GLY A 58 5.00 -22.15 12.48
N GLY A 59 6.19 -22.71 12.26
CA GLY A 59 6.80 -23.82 12.96
C GLY A 59 8.34 -23.76 12.95
N GLY A 60 8.92 -22.63 12.50
CA GLY A 60 10.35 -22.38 12.52
C GLY A 60 10.81 -21.33 11.51
N GLU A 61 12.06 -20.91 11.64
CA GLU A 61 12.73 -20.10 10.61
C GLU A 61 13.25 -21.00 9.49
N LEU A 62 12.94 -20.64 8.24
CA LEU A 62 13.50 -21.26 7.05
C LEU A 62 14.45 -20.26 6.39
N THR A 63 15.70 -20.65 6.18
CA THR A 63 16.65 -19.87 5.38
C THR A 63 16.93 -20.57 4.07
N VAL A 64 16.65 -19.89 2.95
CA VAL A 64 16.87 -20.40 1.60
C VAL A 64 17.70 -19.39 0.78
N PRO A 65 18.48 -19.83 -0.21
CA PRO A 65 19.06 -18.90 -1.17
C PRO A 65 17.96 -18.23 -2.01
N VAL A 66 18.22 -17.03 -2.52
CA VAL A 66 17.24 -16.26 -3.32
C VAL A 66 16.70 -17.06 -4.51
N ARG A 67 17.54 -17.88 -5.17
CA ARG A 67 17.13 -18.72 -6.31
C ARG A 67 16.02 -19.72 -5.99
N ASP A 68 15.88 -20.11 -4.72
CA ASP A 68 14.94 -21.14 -4.28
C ASP A 68 13.71 -20.49 -3.62
N LEU A 69 13.72 -19.17 -3.40
CA LEU A 69 12.64 -18.42 -2.73
C LEU A 69 11.30 -18.52 -3.48
N ALA A 70 11.31 -18.48 -4.81
CA ALA A 70 10.10 -18.60 -5.62
C ALA A 70 9.35 -19.94 -5.43
N GLN A 71 10.02 -20.96 -4.90
CA GLN A 71 9.43 -22.28 -4.65
C GLN A 71 8.80 -22.37 -3.25
N VAL A 72 9.10 -21.41 -2.36
CA VAL A 72 8.57 -21.41 -1.00
C VAL A 72 7.09 -21.06 -1.02
N GLN A 73 6.30 -21.87 -0.32
CA GLN A 73 4.87 -21.60 -0.13
C GLN A 73 4.71 -20.43 0.84
N LEU A 74 4.26 -19.29 0.31
CA LEU A 74 4.01 -18.07 1.08
C LEU A 74 2.81 -18.14 2.05
N PRO A 75 1.75 -18.96 1.82
CA PRO A 75 0.71 -19.12 2.82
C PRO A 75 1.28 -19.62 4.17
N GLY A 76 1.01 -18.87 5.24
CA GLY A 76 1.53 -19.17 6.58
C GLY A 76 2.86 -18.48 6.93
N VAL A 77 3.44 -17.67 6.03
CA VAL A 77 4.54 -16.78 6.39
C VAL A 77 4.05 -15.78 7.44
N GLY A 78 4.72 -15.77 8.59
CA GLY A 78 4.53 -14.80 9.66
C GLY A 78 5.64 -13.75 9.69
N PRO A 79 5.51 -12.74 10.56
CA PRO A 79 6.57 -11.75 10.77
C PRO A 79 7.85 -12.43 11.26
N VAL A 80 9.02 -12.05 10.71
CA VAL A 80 10.32 -12.57 11.17
C VAL A 80 10.79 -11.93 12.47
N ARG A 81 10.19 -10.81 12.86
CA ARG A 81 10.39 -10.19 14.16
C ARG A 81 9.06 -9.67 14.69
N TRP A 82 8.89 -9.73 16.01
CA TRP A 82 7.74 -9.15 16.69
C TRP A 82 8.04 -7.70 17.06
N PHE A 83 7.00 -6.86 17.04
CA PHE A 83 7.09 -5.47 17.49
C PHE A 83 7.61 -5.40 18.93
N SER A 84 8.68 -4.65 19.14
CA SER A 84 9.14 -4.31 20.48
C SER A 84 8.49 -2.99 20.90
N TRP A 85 7.79 -2.99 22.03
CA TRP A 85 7.17 -1.80 22.61
C TRP A 85 8.07 -1.25 23.71
N HIS A 86 8.53 0.00 23.60
CA HIS A 86 9.25 0.63 24.72
C HIS A 86 8.84 2.08 24.97
N ARG A 87 8.84 2.51 26.24
CA ARG A 87 8.32 3.83 26.68
C ARG A 87 8.99 5.05 26.04
N ARG A 88 10.22 4.91 25.50
CA ARG A 88 11.01 6.00 24.88
C ARG A 88 11.03 5.95 23.35
N GLN A 89 10.18 5.13 22.74
CA GLN A 89 10.18 4.91 21.30
C GLN A 89 9.60 6.14 20.60
N ARG A 90 10.37 6.74 19.68
CA ARG A 90 9.92 7.92 18.91
C ARG A 90 8.91 7.55 17.81
N HIS A 91 8.96 6.29 17.38
CA HIS A 91 8.01 5.71 16.45
C HIS A 91 6.83 5.12 17.23
N ARG A 92 5.63 5.19 16.65
CA ARG A 92 4.37 4.76 17.27
C ARG A 92 3.98 3.41 16.66
N PRO A 93 4.48 2.27 17.19
CA PRO A 93 4.01 0.99 16.74
C PRO A 93 2.53 0.82 17.08
N GLY A 94 1.84 -0.03 16.33
CA GLY A 94 0.41 -0.21 16.48
C GLY A 94 -0.12 -1.37 15.66
N LEU A 95 -1.44 -1.58 15.78
CA LEU A 95 -2.20 -2.54 15.00
C LEU A 95 -3.23 -1.78 14.18
N GLN A 96 -3.20 -1.94 12.87
CA GLN A 96 -4.19 -1.42 11.94
C GLN A 96 -5.17 -2.54 11.59
N TYR A 97 -6.46 -2.34 11.87
CA TYR A 97 -7.49 -3.23 11.36
C TYR A 97 -7.74 -2.94 9.88
N MET A 98 -7.72 -3.99 9.06
CA MET A 98 -8.08 -3.94 7.64
C MET A 98 -9.38 -4.71 7.44
N VAL A 99 -10.38 -4.07 6.83
CA VAL A 99 -11.68 -4.69 6.56
C VAL A 99 -11.55 -5.79 5.51
N SER A 100 -10.71 -5.56 4.50
CA SER A 100 -10.44 -6.49 3.39
C SER A 100 -9.89 -7.85 3.85
N THR A 101 -9.09 -7.88 4.91
CA THR A 101 -8.52 -9.10 5.49
C THR A 101 -9.24 -9.58 6.74
N GLY A 102 -10.10 -8.74 7.34
CA GLY A 102 -10.84 -9.03 8.56
C GLY A 102 -9.97 -9.10 9.83
N ARG A 103 -8.71 -8.64 9.79
CA ARG A 103 -7.75 -8.81 10.90
C ARG A 103 -6.86 -7.58 11.13
N HIS A 104 -6.10 -7.63 12.21
CA HIS A 104 -5.13 -6.61 12.57
C HIS A 104 -3.77 -6.90 11.96
N HIS A 105 -3.15 -5.88 11.36
CA HIS A 105 -1.81 -5.91 10.81
C HIS A 105 -0.95 -4.91 11.57
N GLY A 106 0.22 -5.35 12.02
CA GLY A 106 1.08 -4.47 12.78
C GLY A 106 1.91 -3.53 11.90
N PHE A 107 2.26 -2.39 12.47
CA PHE A 107 3.13 -1.39 11.86
C PHE A 107 4.05 -0.79 12.94
N GLU A 108 5.21 -0.29 12.55
CA GLU A 108 6.16 0.43 13.40
C GLU A 108 6.08 1.95 13.23
N SER A 109 5.53 2.44 12.11
CA SER A 109 5.41 3.87 11.83
C SER A 109 4.02 4.29 11.34
N LEU A 110 3.70 5.59 11.47
CA LEU A 110 2.46 6.14 10.93
C LEU A 110 2.39 6.07 9.39
N GLU A 111 3.54 6.07 8.72
CA GLU A 111 3.58 5.92 7.26
C GLU A 111 3.24 4.51 6.82
N GLU A 112 3.69 3.50 7.56
CA GLU A 112 3.26 2.12 7.38
C GLU A 112 1.75 1.95 7.63
N ALA A 113 1.20 2.57 8.68
CA ALA A 113 -0.25 2.53 8.94
C ALA A 113 -1.07 3.12 7.78
N LYS A 114 -0.57 4.19 7.16
CA LYS A 114 -1.19 4.81 5.98
C LYS A 114 -1.11 3.89 4.74
N VAL A 115 0.00 3.18 4.53
CA VAL A 115 0.12 2.18 3.46
C VAL A 115 -0.90 1.05 3.67
N LEU A 116 -1.08 0.56 4.90
CA LEU A 116 -2.11 -0.43 5.23
C LEU A 116 -3.53 0.11 4.92
N LEU A 117 -3.81 1.39 5.18
CA LEU A 117 -5.10 2.00 4.82
C LEU A 117 -5.33 2.02 3.30
N ALA A 118 -4.30 2.38 2.52
CA ALA A 118 -4.37 2.37 1.06
C ALA A 118 -4.53 0.96 0.48
N LEU A 119 -3.86 -0.04 1.08
CA LEU A 119 -4.04 -1.45 0.73
C LEU A 119 -5.45 -1.95 1.05
N ASP A 120 -6.03 -1.52 2.17
CA ASP A 120 -7.41 -1.87 2.55
C ASP A 120 -8.43 -1.28 1.57
N PHE A 121 -8.14 -0.09 1.04
CA PHE A 121 -8.99 0.62 0.09
C PHE A 121 -8.88 0.09 -1.34
N ALA A 122 -7.66 -0.09 -1.86
CA ALA A 122 -7.40 -0.33 -3.29
C ALA A 122 -6.41 -1.47 -3.58
N GLY A 123 -6.00 -2.24 -2.58
CA GLY A 123 -4.99 -3.28 -2.73
C GLY A 123 -5.50 -4.64 -3.22
N GLN A 124 -6.82 -4.88 -3.16
CA GLN A 124 -7.43 -6.20 -3.45
C GLN A 124 -6.69 -7.35 -2.73
N VAL A 125 -6.28 -7.07 -1.49
CA VAL A 125 -5.38 -7.92 -0.72
C VAL A 125 -6.12 -9.16 -0.21
N ARG A 126 -5.44 -10.29 -0.25
CA ARG A 126 -5.82 -11.51 0.47
C ARG A 126 -5.08 -11.61 1.78
N GLU A 127 -3.82 -11.18 1.78
CA GLU A 127 -2.92 -11.26 2.92
C GLU A 127 -1.91 -10.11 2.89
N VAL A 128 -1.56 -9.60 4.06
CA VAL A 128 -0.49 -8.62 4.27
C VAL A 128 0.34 -9.10 5.46
N VAL A 129 1.60 -9.46 5.21
CA VAL A 129 2.53 -9.92 6.23
C VAL A 129 3.50 -8.79 6.56
N PRO A 130 3.43 -8.20 7.76
CA PRO A 130 4.42 -7.22 8.19
C PRO A 130 5.76 -7.91 8.44
N GLN A 131 6.84 -7.26 8.02
CA GLN A 131 8.22 -7.71 8.19
C GLN A 131 8.39 -9.19 7.82
N PRO A 132 8.09 -9.51 6.55
CA PRO A 132 7.80 -10.88 6.10
C PRO A 132 9.06 -11.75 6.01
N LEU A 133 10.21 -11.12 5.81
CA LEU A 133 11.46 -11.81 5.51
C LEU A 133 12.68 -10.98 5.93
N LYS A 134 13.81 -11.66 6.15
CA LYS A 134 15.13 -11.05 6.34
C LYS A 134 16.01 -11.42 5.15
N LEU A 135 16.34 -10.44 4.32
CA LEU A 135 17.25 -10.58 3.19
C LEU A 135 18.70 -10.34 3.64
N GLN A 136 19.57 -11.32 3.38
CA GLN A 136 21.01 -11.22 3.53
C GLN A 136 21.64 -11.10 2.14
N PHE A 137 22.31 -9.98 1.89
CA PHE A 137 22.85 -9.62 0.58
C PHE A 137 24.29 -9.12 0.69
N ARG A 138 24.97 -8.97 -0.44
CA ARG A 138 26.37 -8.51 -0.51
C ARG A 138 26.46 -7.24 -1.34
N THR A 139 27.25 -6.29 -0.85
CA THR A 139 27.61 -5.07 -1.56
C THR A 139 29.13 -5.00 -1.73
N GLY A 140 29.62 -4.03 -2.51
CA GLY A 140 31.06 -3.74 -2.57
C GLY A 140 31.67 -3.41 -1.20
N GLY A 141 30.87 -2.91 -0.26
CA GLY A 141 31.24 -2.62 1.12
C GLY A 141 31.12 -3.79 2.11
N GLY A 142 30.65 -4.97 1.66
CA GLY A 142 30.53 -6.17 2.50
C GLY A 142 29.10 -6.71 2.65
N PRO A 143 28.90 -7.71 3.53
CA PRO A 143 27.58 -8.30 3.74
C PRO A 143 26.65 -7.34 4.49
N ARG A 144 25.37 -7.33 4.09
CA ARG A 144 24.31 -6.50 4.67
C ARG A 144 23.03 -7.29 4.88
N VAL A 145 22.16 -6.74 5.73
CA VAL A 145 20.85 -7.31 6.05
C VAL A 145 19.78 -6.24 5.83
N HIS A 146 18.65 -6.66 5.25
CA HIS A 146 17.45 -5.84 5.06
C HIS A 146 16.20 -6.62 5.46
N VAL A 147 15.21 -5.92 6.02
CA VAL A 147 13.89 -6.47 6.35
C VAL A 147 12.86 -5.53 5.73
N PRO A 148 12.18 -5.93 4.64
CA PRO A 148 11.11 -5.15 4.05
C PRO A 148 9.95 -4.95 5.01
N ASP A 149 9.15 -3.90 4.84
CA ASP A 149 8.06 -3.58 5.76
C ASP A 149 6.84 -4.49 5.56
N PHE A 150 6.47 -4.80 4.31
CA PHE A 150 5.31 -5.65 4.03
C PHE A 150 5.53 -6.61 2.84
N LEU A 151 4.93 -7.80 2.92
CA LEU A 151 4.62 -8.66 1.79
C LEU A 151 3.11 -8.68 1.59
N VAL A 152 2.65 -8.36 0.38
CA VAL A 152 1.24 -8.34 0.02
C VAL A 152 0.96 -9.48 -0.96
N LEU A 153 0.00 -10.32 -0.61
CA LEU A 153 -0.58 -11.31 -1.53
C LEU A 153 -1.92 -10.76 -2.00
N SER A 154 -2.03 -10.49 -3.30
CA SER A 154 -3.25 -9.93 -3.91
C SER A 154 -3.72 -10.79 -5.08
N ARG A 155 -4.83 -10.40 -5.71
CA ARG A 155 -5.27 -11.01 -6.98
C ARG A 155 -4.30 -10.74 -8.15
N ALA A 156 -3.54 -9.64 -8.09
CA ALA A 156 -2.58 -9.28 -9.13
C ALA A 156 -1.24 -10.02 -9.01
N GLY A 157 -0.96 -10.60 -7.84
CA GLY A 157 0.30 -11.29 -7.56
C GLY A 157 0.87 -10.93 -6.19
N VAL A 158 2.17 -11.15 -6.05
CA VAL A 158 2.96 -10.88 -4.84
C VAL A 158 3.66 -9.54 -4.99
N CYS A 159 3.54 -8.67 -3.99
CA CYS A 159 4.26 -7.40 -3.94
C CYS A 159 5.04 -7.30 -2.62
N LEU A 160 6.31 -6.93 -2.71
CA LEU A 160 7.14 -6.59 -1.56
C LEU A 160 7.21 -5.06 -1.44
N ILE A 161 7.07 -4.53 -0.21
CA ILE A 161 6.94 -3.09 0.03
C ILE A 161 7.94 -2.65 1.10
N ASP A 162 8.65 -1.56 0.80
CA ASP A 162 9.36 -0.75 1.78
C ASP A 162 8.67 0.62 1.92
N VAL A 163 8.60 1.16 3.13
CA VAL A 163 7.98 2.44 3.45
C VAL A 163 9.05 3.39 3.98
N ARG A 164 9.38 4.40 3.17
CA ARG A 164 10.46 5.33 3.49
C ARG A 164 10.20 6.72 2.93
N PRO A 165 9.75 7.68 3.76
CA PRO A 165 9.59 9.07 3.35
C PRO A 165 10.84 9.60 2.64
N LEU A 166 10.65 10.30 1.51
CA LEU A 166 11.73 10.84 0.67
C LEU A 166 12.79 11.59 1.47
N ASP A 167 12.36 12.45 2.40
CA ASP A 167 13.22 13.28 3.26
C ASP A 167 14.02 12.46 4.29
N ARG A 168 13.76 11.16 4.40
CA ARG A 168 14.41 10.24 5.34
C ARG A 168 15.21 9.14 4.65
N VAL A 169 15.28 9.15 3.33
CA VAL A 169 16.09 8.21 2.59
C VAL A 169 17.57 8.55 2.78
N ARG A 170 18.39 7.53 3.01
CA ARG A 170 19.85 7.64 3.18
C ARG A 170 20.51 6.69 2.20
N ALA A 171 21.80 6.92 1.89
CA ALA A 171 22.58 6.04 1.01
C ALA A 171 22.42 4.54 1.30
N LYS A 172 22.51 4.14 2.57
CA LYS A 172 22.34 2.73 2.97
C LYS A 172 20.94 2.16 2.69
N ASP A 173 19.92 3.00 2.69
CA ASP A 173 18.54 2.60 2.40
C ASP A 173 18.42 2.35 0.88
N VAL A 174 19.14 3.09 0.04
CA VAL A 174 19.17 2.90 -1.44
C VAL A 174 19.73 1.53 -1.83
N GLU A 175 20.85 1.09 -1.24
CA GLU A 175 21.39 -0.25 -1.44
C GLU A 175 20.40 -1.34 -0.99
N SER A 176 19.72 -1.14 0.15
CA SER A 176 18.70 -2.07 0.64
C SER A 176 17.52 -2.19 -0.32
N PHE A 177 17.03 -1.05 -0.86
CA PHE A 177 15.95 -1.05 -1.83
C PHE A 177 16.34 -1.75 -3.14
N ALA A 178 17.54 -1.48 -3.63
CA ALA A 178 18.06 -2.14 -4.82
C ALA A 178 18.21 -3.65 -4.61
N ALA A 179 18.71 -4.09 -3.46
CA ALA A 179 18.82 -5.51 -3.14
C ALA A 179 17.44 -6.20 -3.03
N ALA A 180 16.47 -5.54 -2.39
CA ALA A 180 15.09 -6.03 -2.30
C ALA A 180 14.41 -6.10 -3.67
N PHE A 181 14.65 -5.11 -4.53
CA PHE A 181 14.18 -5.10 -5.92
C PHE A 181 14.75 -6.27 -6.73
N GLU A 182 16.06 -6.52 -6.70
CA GLU A 182 16.66 -7.64 -7.43
C GLU A 182 16.12 -8.99 -6.92
N MET A 183 15.96 -9.14 -5.60
CA MET A 183 15.38 -10.35 -5.00
C MET A 183 13.93 -10.55 -5.44
N ALA A 184 13.11 -9.50 -5.39
CA ALA A 184 11.72 -9.55 -5.82
C ALA A 184 11.61 -9.89 -7.32
N LEU A 185 12.43 -9.24 -8.15
CA LEU A 185 12.50 -9.51 -9.59
C LEU A 185 12.87 -10.97 -9.88
N ALA A 186 13.86 -11.53 -9.17
CA ALA A 186 14.25 -12.93 -9.31
C ALA A 186 13.13 -13.92 -8.92
N CYS A 187 12.19 -13.49 -8.09
CA CYS A 187 11.02 -14.28 -7.68
C CYS A 187 9.78 -14.01 -8.54
N GLY A 188 9.84 -13.08 -9.50
CA GLY A 188 8.68 -12.62 -10.28
C GLY A 188 7.68 -11.80 -9.45
N TRP A 189 8.12 -11.14 -8.39
CA TRP A 189 7.29 -10.30 -7.52
C TRP A 189 7.39 -8.82 -7.93
N GLU A 190 6.32 -8.07 -7.69
CA GLU A 190 6.38 -6.60 -7.74
C GLU A 190 7.18 -6.07 -6.52
N TYR A 191 7.84 -4.94 -6.68
CA TYR A 191 8.50 -4.24 -5.59
C TYR A 191 8.19 -2.74 -5.63
N VAL A 192 7.77 -2.20 -4.49
CA VAL A 192 7.40 -0.79 -4.36
C VAL A 192 8.08 -0.18 -3.13
N VAL A 193 8.67 0.99 -3.31
CA VAL A 193 9.09 1.85 -2.19
C VAL A 193 8.08 2.99 -2.06
N ALA A 194 7.26 2.95 -1.01
CA ALA A 194 6.30 3.99 -0.67
C ALA A 194 7.04 5.16 -0.02
N ALA A 195 7.32 6.21 -0.80
CA ALA A 195 8.14 7.34 -0.38
C ALA A 195 7.36 8.60 0.00
N GLY A 196 6.05 8.56 -0.20
CA GLY A 196 5.13 9.63 0.15
C GLY A 196 3.78 9.42 -0.54
N TRP A 197 2.99 10.48 -0.57
CA TRP A 197 1.62 10.45 -1.05
C TRP A 197 1.39 11.54 -2.07
N ARG A 198 0.58 11.26 -3.08
CA ARG A 198 0.08 12.32 -3.96
C ARG A 198 -0.74 13.30 -3.12
N ARG A 199 -0.73 14.56 -3.53
CA ARG A 199 -1.42 15.64 -2.83
C ARG A 199 -2.90 15.27 -2.61
N HIS A 200 -3.43 15.57 -1.42
CA HIS A 200 -4.81 15.35 -0.99
C HIS A 200 -5.29 13.90 -0.84
N VAL A 201 -4.64 12.92 -1.48
CA VAL A 201 -5.06 11.51 -1.47
C VAL A 201 -5.28 10.97 -0.05
N LEU A 202 -4.32 11.17 0.86
CA LEU A 202 -4.47 10.68 2.24
C LEU A 202 -5.67 11.28 2.97
N SER A 203 -5.92 12.58 2.81
CA SER A 203 -7.08 13.23 3.42
C SER A 203 -8.38 12.68 2.86
N GLY A 204 -8.40 12.37 1.55
CA GLY A 204 -9.50 11.65 0.92
C GLY A 204 -9.70 10.27 1.53
N LEU A 205 -8.66 9.43 1.56
CA LEU A 205 -8.72 8.09 2.13
C LEU A 205 -9.16 8.10 3.60
N ASP A 206 -8.63 9.01 4.41
CA ASP A 206 -9.00 9.15 5.81
C ASP A 206 -10.50 9.46 5.96
N ALA A 207 -11.02 10.40 5.18
CA ALA A 207 -12.44 10.73 5.15
C ALA A 207 -13.31 9.55 4.68
N LEU A 208 -12.92 8.82 3.63
CA LEU A 208 -13.67 7.65 3.16
C LEU A 208 -13.63 6.50 4.18
N SER A 209 -12.52 6.37 4.92
CA SER A 209 -12.30 5.26 5.86
C SER A 209 -13.29 5.24 7.02
N CYS A 210 -13.97 6.35 7.31
CA CYS A 210 -14.95 6.39 8.39
C CYS A 210 -16.17 5.48 8.11
N GLN A 211 -16.45 5.14 6.85
CA GLN A 211 -17.59 4.30 6.45
C GLN A 211 -17.16 3.00 5.75
N ARG A 212 -15.98 2.47 6.11
CA ARG A 212 -15.43 1.23 5.51
C ARG A 212 -16.06 -0.08 5.96
N ARG A 213 -16.84 -0.06 7.04
CA ARG A 213 -17.49 -1.26 7.58
C ARG A 213 -18.83 -1.48 6.85
N PRO A 214 -19.35 -2.72 6.80
CA PRO A 214 -20.67 -2.98 6.24
C PRO A 214 -21.71 -2.03 6.83
N LEU A 215 -22.43 -1.31 5.96
CA LEU A 215 -23.43 -0.32 6.33
C LEU A 215 -24.84 -0.83 5.94
N PRO A 216 -25.73 -1.05 6.92
CA PRO A 216 -27.14 -1.35 6.64
C PRO A 216 -27.81 -0.17 5.94
N ASP A 217 -28.73 -0.45 5.02
CA ASP A 217 -29.55 0.55 4.33
C ASP A 217 -31.05 0.34 4.62
N PRO A 218 -31.51 0.60 5.85
CA PRO A 218 -32.90 0.36 6.24
C PRO A 218 -33.90 1.29 5.54
N LEU A 219 -33.42 2.43 5.01
CA LEU A 219 -34.26 3.41 4.31
C LEU A 219 -34.20 3.27 2.78
N GLY A 220 -33.42 2.32 2.26
CA GLY A 220 -33.31 2.08 0.81
C GLY A 220 -32.66 3.22 0.04
N LEU A 221 -31.81 4.04 0.69
CA LEU A 221 -31.19 5.22 0.06
C LEU A 221 -30.17 4.85 -1.02
N ARG A 222 -29.56 3.67 -0.94
CA ARG A 222 -28.44 3.27 -1.80
C ARG A 222 -28.83 3.27 -3.28
N ALA A 223 -29.94 2.63 -3.62
CA ALA A 223 -30.37 2.48 -5.01
C ALA A 223 -30.61 3.86 -5.66
N ASP A 224 -31.32 4.75 -4.96
CA ASP A 224 -31.61 6.10 -5.43
C ASP A 224 -30.33 6.94 -5.59
N LEU A 225 -29.39 6.84 -4.66
CA LEU A 225 -28.11 7.56 -4.72
C LEU A 225 -27.25 7.08 -5.89
N LEU A 226 -27.16 5.76 -6.11
CA LEU A 226 -26.42 5.17 -7.23
C LEU A 226 -27.05 5.57 -8.57
N GLU A 227 -28.38 5.54 -8.69
CA GLU A 227 -29.07 5.95 -9.92
C GLU A 227 -28.83 7.43 -10.24
N ARG A 228 -28.97 8.31 -9.23
CA ARG A 228 -28.75 9.75 -9.44
C ARG A 228 -27.30 10.09 -9.79
N ALA A 229 -26.33 9.34 -9.25
CA ALA A 229 -24.91 9.54 -9.54
C ALA A 229 -24.56 9.32 -11.03
N ARG A 230 -25.38 8.58 -11.79
CA ARG A 230 -25.20 8.39 -13.25
C ARG A 230 -25.18 9.70 -14.04
N SER A 231 -25.88 10.72 -13.54
CA SER A 231 -25.91 12.05 -14.14
C SER A 231 -24.66 12.89 -13.83
N ARG A 232 -23.64 12.31 -13.18
CA ARG A 232 -22.37 12.96 -12.80
C ARG A 232 -22.56 14.26 -12.04
N VAL A 233 -23.42 14.19 -11.03
CA VAL A 233 -23.70 15.29 -10.11
C VAL A 233 -22.65 15.37 -9.00
N THR A 234 -22.65 16.49 -8.28
CA THR A 234 -21.76 16.69 -7.15
C THR A 234 -22.22 15.92 -5.91
N PHE A 235 -21.28 15.67 -5.00
CA PHE A 235 -21.53 15.03 -3.71
C PHE A 235 -22.63 15.77 -2.93
N GLY A 236 -22.60 17.10 -2.91
CA GLY A 236 -23.58 17.94 -2.21
C GLY A 236 -24.98 17.85 -2.83
N GLU A 237 -25.07 17.79 -4.16
CA GLU A 237 -26.36 17.63 -4.86
C GLU A 237 -27.01 16.27 -4.55
N LEU A 238 -26.23 15.19 -4.49
CA LEU A 238 -26.74 13.87 -4.09
C LEU A 238 -27.26 13.88 -2.66
N VAL A 239 -26.53 14.52 -1.74
CA VAL A 239 -26.95 14.68 -0.34
C VAL A 239 -28.21 15.51 -0.23
N ALA A 240 -28.30 16.64 -0.94
CA ALA A 240 -29.43 17.55 -0.88
C ALA A 240 -30.71 16.98 -1.51
N ALA A 241 -30.56 16.09 -2.49
CA ALA A 241 -31.69 15.39 -3.13
C ALA A 241 -32.29 14.27 -2.26
N SER A 242 -31.62 13.86 -1.18
CA SER A 242 -32.11 12.82 -0.28
C SER A 242 -33.05 13.39 0.78
N THR A 243 -34.05 12.60 1.16
CA THR A 243 -34.97 12.89 2.27
C THR A 243 -34.27 12.91 3.63
N VAL A 244 -33.12 12.23 3.76
CA VAL A 244 -32.32 12.18 5.01
C VAL A 244 -30.84 12.48 4.71
N PRO A 245 -30.45 13.76 4.58
CA PRO A 245 -29.12 14.17 4.11
C PRO A 245 -27.94 13.58 4.91
N VAL A 246 -28.09 13.44 6.23
CA VAL A 246 -27.03 12.88 7.10
C VAL A 246 -26.74 11.41 6.75
N LEU A 247 -27.79 10.62 6.52
CA LEU A 247 -27.65 9.21 6.14
C LEU A 247 -27.18 9.08 4.69
N ALA A 248 -27.61 9.96 3.80
CA ALA A 248 -27.09 10.00 2.43
C ALA A 248 -25.58 10.27 2.39
N ARG A 249 -25.07 11.20 3.22
CA ARG A 249 -23.62 11.45 3.32
C ARG A 249 -22.86 10.21 3.79
N ALA A 250 -23.37 9.51 4.81
CA ALA A 250 -22.77 8.27 5.28
C ALA A 250 -22.78 7.18 4.20
N GLU A 251 -23.91 6.99 3.51
CA GLU A 251 -24.04 6.02 2.43
C GLU A 251 -23.12 6.35 1.24
N LEU A 252 -23.00 7.61 0.85
CA LEU A 252 -22.07 8.02 -0.22
C LEU A 252 -20.62 7.73 0.16
N LEU A 253 -20.18 8.07 1.37
CA LEU A 253 -18.83 7.74 1.84
C LEU A 253 -18.59 6.22 1.85
N HIS A 254 -19.60 5.43 2.22
CA HIS A 254 -19.56 3.97 2.15
C HIS A 254 -19.38 3.49 0.70
N GLN A 255 -20.20 3.98 -0.24
CA GLN A 255 -20.10 3.60 -1.65
C GLN A 255 -18.78 4.05 -2.31
N LEU A 256 -18.22 5.18 -1.87
CA LEU A 256 -16.90 5.65 -2.30
C LEU A 256 -15.77 4.77 -1.75
N TRP A 257 -15.85 4.35 -0.48
CA TRP A 257 -14.88 3.41 0.10
C TRP A 257 -14.90 2.05 -0.60
N HIS A 258 -16.09 1.52 -0.85
CA HIS A 258 -16.28 0.24 -1.55
C HIS A 258 -16.16 0.36 -3.07
N ARG A 259 -15.84 1.56 -3.57
CA ARG A 259 -15.54 1.84 -4.98
C ARG A 259 -16.70 1.51 -5.94
N SER A 260 -17.94 1.50 -5.45
CA SER A 260 -19.15 1.49 -6.29
C SER A 260 -19.39 2.86 -6.93
N LEU A 261 -18.96 3.90 -6.24
CA LEU A 261 -18.86 5.27 -6.74
C LEU A 261 -17.39 5.70 -6.69
N GLY A 262 -17.04 6.75 -7.41
CA GLY A 262 -15.78 7.41 -7.16
C GLY A 262 -15.76 8.91 -7.39
N ILE A 263 -14.70 9.48 -6.83
CA ILE A 263 -14.35 10.90 -6.84
C ILE A 263 -12.90 11.03 -7.30
N ASP A 264 -12.49 12.24 -7.69
CA ASP A 264 -11.08 12.55 -7.88
C ASP A 264 -10.39 12.78 -6.53
N LEU A 265 -9.49 11.87 -6.13
CA LEU A 265 -8.66 11.95 -4.91
C LEU A 265 -7.50 12.95 -5.04
N SER A 266 -7.26 13.51 -6.23
CA SER A 266 -6.23 14.53 -6.45
C SER A 266 -6.64 15.90 -5.89
N VAL A 267 -7.92 16.07 -5.54
CA VAL A 267 -8.48 17.29 -4.96
C VAL A 267 -9.16 16.99 -3.61
N PRO A 268 -9.34 17.99 -2.72
CA PRO A 268 -10.04 17.78 -1.46
C PRO A 268 -11.49 17.35 -1.66
N LEU A 269 -11.93 16.31 -0.95
CA LEU A 269 -13.34 15.92 -0.88
C LEU A 269 -14.17 17.05 -0.24
N ASN A 270 -15.18 17.53 -0.97
CA ASN A 270 -16.14 18.52 -0.49
C ASN A 270 -17.47 18.38 -1.27
N ASP A 271 -18.47 19.19 -0.94
CA ASP A 271 -19.80 19.10 -1.55
C ASP A 271 -19.81 19.42 -3.06
N ARG A 272 -18.75 20.02 -3.63
CA ARG A 272 -18.59 20.24 -5.07
C ARG A 272 -17.84 19.10 -5.79
N SER A 273 -17.37 18.09 -5.06
CA SER A 273 -16.69 16.94 -5.66
C SER A 273 -17.66 16.21 -6.60
N LEU A 274 -17.29 16.06 -7.87
CA LEU A 274 -18.05 15.26 -8.82
C LEU A 274 -17.99 13.79 -8.43
N VAL A 275 -19.15 13.14 -8.51
CA VAL A 275 -19.30 11.71 -8.22
C VAL A 275 -19.64 10.98 -9.51
N GLU A 276 -18.90 9.92 -9.79
CA GLU A 276 -19.13 9.04 -10.95
C GLU A 276 -19.37 7.60 -10.49
N PRO A 277 -20.29 6.85 -11.10
CA PRO A 277 -20.44 5.43 -10.83
C PRO A 277 -19.25 4.63 -11.35
N ALA A 278 -18.90 3.55 -10.65
CA ALA A 278 -17.92 2.61 -11.16
C ALA A 278 -18.48 1.79 -12.33
N ASP A 279 -17.59 1.38 -13.24
CA ASP A 279 -17.97 0.56 -14.38
C ASP A 279 -18.54 -0.78 -13.89
N GLY A 280 -19.81 -1.07 -14.22
CA GLY A 280 -20.50 -2.30 -13.80
C GLY A 280 -21.04 -2.31 -12.36
N ALA A 281 -21.18 -1.16 -11.70
CA ALA A 281 -21.71 -1.06 -10.32
C ALA A 281 -23.22 -1.37 -10.15
N LEU A 282 -23.87 -1.97 -11.15
CA LEU A 282 -25.29 -2.34 -11.16
C LEU A 282 -25.50 -3.67 -11.89
#